data_AF-G2X032-F1
#
_entry.id   AF-G2X032-F1
#
_cell.length_a   1.000
_cell.length_b   1.000
_cell.length_c   1.000
_cell.angle_alpha   90.00
_cell.angle_beta   90.00
_cell.angle_gamma   90.00
#
_symmetry.space_group_name_H-M   'P 1'
#
loop_
_entity.id
_entity.type
_entity.pdbx_description
1 polymer ?
#
loop_
_entity_poly.entity_id
_entity_poly.type
_entity_poly.pdbx_seq_one_letter_code
_entity_poly.pdbx_strand_id
1 'polypeptide(L)'
;MAAFDDIVGLRYLKALHLNDSKAPFDSHRDLHANIGTGFLGLRAFHSVVNYAPFAGLPMVLETPIDRKGPDGKSVEDRQVWADEIKLLESLIGMDAESDAFAALERELQDRGAAERQKIQDQVDKKTAKETKKAAPKKTAAKPRGRKKKEETDDESD
;
A
#
# COMPACT_ATOMS: atom_id res chain seq x y z
N MET A 1 14.24 -15.29 -5.19
CA MET A 1 13.99 -16.13 -4.00
C MET A 1 15.24 -16.46 -3.16
N ALA A 2 16.48 -16.29 -3.65
CA ALA A 2 17.69 -16.59 -2.87
C ALA A 2 17.76 -15.88 -1.50
N ALA A 3 17.46 -14.59 -1.44
CA ALA A 3 17.44 -13.85 -0.18
C ALA A 3 16.42 -14.37 0.84
N PHE A 4 15.24 -14.81 0.37
CA PHE A 4 14.24 -15.41 1.26
C PHE A 4 14.72 -16.77 1.80
N ASP A 5 15.35 -17.57 0.94
CA ASP A 5 15.88 -18.88 1.34
C ASP A 5 17.07 -18.76 2.33
N ASP A 6 17.89 -17.72 2.17
CA ASP A 6 19.01 -17.43 3.07
C ASP A 6 18.54 -16.89 4.45
N ILE A 7 17.61 -15.93 4.45
CA ILE A 7 17.15 -15.27 5.68
C ILE A 7 16.15 -16.14 6.46
N VAL A 8 15.22 -16.78 5.76
CA VAL A 8 14.13 -17.56 6.37
C VAL A 8 14.31 -19.05 6.05
N GLY A 9 14.39 -19.40 4.77
CA GLY A 9 14.44 -20.78 4.29
C GLY A 9 13.12 -21.26 3.70
N LEU A 10 13.13 -21.66 2.43
CA LEU A 10 11.95 -22.17 1.70
C LEU A 10 11.31 -23.39 2.38
N ARG A 11 12.10 -24.21 3.07
CA ARG A 11 11.61 -25.36 3.85
C ARG A 11 10.57 -25.01 4.91
N TYR A 12 10.56 -23.77 5.39
CA TYR A 12 9.61 -23.29 6.40
C TYR A 12 8.37 -22.62 5.80
N LEU A 13 8.36 -22.33 4.49
CA LEU A 13 7.16 -21.82 3.83
C LEU A 13 6.12 -22.95 3.75
N LYS A 14 4.92 -22.72 4.31
CA LYS A 14 3.84 -23.72 4.38
C LYS A 14 2.55 -23.31 3.69
N ALA A 15 2.31 -22.02 3.51
CA ALA A 15 1.12 -21.50 2.85
C ALA A 15 1.39 -20.05 2.40
N LEU A 16 0.53 -19.54 1.52
CA LEU A 16 0.49 -18.13 1.14
C LEU A 16 -0.90 -17.57 1.39
N HIS A 17 -0.98 -16.35 1.91
CA HIS A 17 -2.19 -15.54 1.80
C HIS A 17 -2.02 -14.64 0.58
N LEU A 18 -2.93 -14.76 -0.38
CA LEU A 18 -2.86 -14.04 -1.65
C LEU A 18 -3.84 -12.89 -1.65
N ASN A 19 -3.34 -11.72 -1.28
CA ASN A 19 -4.13 -10.50 -1.21
C ASN A 19 -3.43 -9.40 -2.00
N ASP A 20 -4.18 -8.66 -2.81
CA ASP A 20 -3.66 -7.41 -3.38
C ASP A 20 -3.76 -6.30 -2.31
N SER A 21 -3.12 -5.16 -2.53
CA SER A 21 -3.11 -4.06 -1.57
C SER A 21 -3.83 -2.84 -2.12
N LYS A 22 -4.79 -2.30 -1.36
CA LYS A 22 -5.37 -0.97 -1.63
C LYS A 22 -4.40 0.16 -1.29
N ALA A 23 -3.35 -0.14 -0.52
CA ALA A 23 -2.42 0.86 -0.01
C ALA A 23 -1.06 0.77 -0.74
N PRO A 24 -0.38 1.90 -0.95
CA PRO A 24 0.93 1.91 -1.58
C PRO A 24 1.97 1.18 -0.73
N PHE A 25 3.07 0.81 -1.37
CA PHE A 25 4.24 0.23 -0.72
C PHE A 25 4.69 1.08 0.48
N ASP A 26 5.12 0.42 1.54
CA ASP A 26 5.63 1.06 2.77
C ASP A 26 4.60 1.91 3.55
N SER A 27 3.30 1.79 3.25
CA SER A 27 2.25 2.52 3.98
C SER A 27 1.96 1.97 5.39
N HIS A 28 2.44 0.77 5.70
CA HIS A 28 2.13 0.01 6.93
C HIS A 28 0.62 -0.14 7.20
N ARG A 29 -0.20 -0.21 6.15
CA ARG A 29 -1.64 -0.42 6.23
C ARG A 29 -1.98 -1.79 5.69
N ASP A 30 -2.72 -2.55 6.48
CA ASP A 30 -3.26 -3.85 6.09
C ASP A 30 -4.65 -3.66 5.45
N LEU A 31 -4.66 -3.33 4.16
CA LEU A 31 -5.89 -3.06 3.41
C LEU A 31 -5.93 -3.89 2.14
N HIS A 32 -6.63 -5.02 2.20
CA HIS A 32 -6.73 -5.93 1.06
C HIS A 32 -7.56 -5.35 -0.09
N ALA A 33 -7.07 -5.54 -1.30
CA ALA A 33 -7.75 -5.33 -2.57
C ALA A 33 -8.03 -6.68 -3.24
N ASN A 34 -8.98 -6.68 -4.17
CA ASN A 34 -9.20 -7.82 -5.05
C ASN A 34 -8.01 -8.01 -6.00
N ILE A 35 -7.76 -9.24 -6.42
CA ILE A 35 -6.61 -9.64 -7.23
C ILE A 35 -6.51 -8.76 -8.50
N GLY A 36 -5.35 -8.13 -8.68
CA GLY A 36 -5.03 -7.27 -9.82
C GLY A 36 -5.58 -5.84 -9.75
N THR A 37 -6.45 -5.54 -8.78
CA THR A 37 -7.06 -4.21 -8.61
C THR A 37 -6.28 -3.30 -7.66
N GLY A 38 -5.31 -3.82 -6.92
CA GLY A 38 -4.51 -3.07 -5.98
C GLY A 38 -3.18 -2.58 -6.55
N PHE A 39 -2.29 -2.16 -5.66
CA PHE A 39 -0.95 -1.64 -5.97
C PHE A 39 0.05 -2.75 -6.34
N LEU A 40 -0.21 -4.03 -6.02
CA LEU A 40 0.64 -5.13 -6.48
C LEU A 40 0.39 -5.43 -7.96
N GLY A 41 -0.87 -5.37 -8.38
CA GLY A 41 -1.26 -5.62 -9.76
C GLY A 41 -1.21 -7.09 -10.16
N LEU A 42 -1.67 -7.39 -11.38
CA LEU A 42 -1.91 -8.77 -11.82
C LEU A 42 -0.61 -9.56 -11.98
N ARG A 43 0.46 -8.92 -12.46
CA ARG A 43 1.77 -9.56 -12.66
C ARG A 43 2.38 -10.16 -11.39
N ALA A 44 2.11 -9.59 -10.22
CA ALA A 44 2.56 -10.16 -8.96
C ALA A 44 1.96 -11.56 -8.73
N PHE A 45 0.65 -11.70 -8.94
CA PHE A 45 -0.06 -12.96 -8.77
C PHE A 45 0.29 -13.98 -9.85
N HIS A 46 0.44 -13.53 -11.10
CA HIS A 46 0.94 -14.38 -12.18
C HIS A 46 2.30 -15.01 -11.82
N SER A 47 3.23 -14.20 -11.29
CA SER A 47 4.55 -14.68 -10.87
C SER A 47 4.45 -15.72 -9.76
N VAL A 48 3.53 -15.54 -8.80
CA VAL A 48 3.33 -16.46 -7.68
C VAL A 48 2.76 -17.79 -8.15
N VAL A 49 1.68 -17.80 -8.94
CA VAL A 49 1.02 -19.05 -9.35
C VAL A 49 1.84 -19.86 -10.34
N ASN A 50 2.78 -19.23 -11.05
CA ASN A 50 3.70 -19.89 -11.97
C ASN A 50 5.08 -20.22 -11.35
N TYR A 51 5.30 -19.93 -10.07
CA TYR A 51 6.57 -20.27 -9.41
C TYR A 51 6.58 -21.71 -8.95
N ALA A 52 7.32 -22.57 -9.66
CA ALA A 52 7.32 -24.02 -9.43
C ALA A 52 7.53 -24.47 -7.96
N PRO A 53 8.41 -23.84 -7.15
CA PRO A 53 8.55 -24.19 -5.73
C PRO A 53 7.33 -23.92 -4.84
N PHE A 54 6.33 -23.17 -5.31
CA PHE A 54 5.07 -22.96 -4.59
C PHE A 54 3.99 -23.98 -4.97
N ALA A 55 4.23 -24.84 -5.96
CA ALA A 55 3.29 -25.88 -6.34
C ALA A 55 2.96 -26.78 -5.15
N GLY A 56 1.65 -27.00 -4.92
CA GLY A 56 1.15 -27.81 -3.80
C GLY A 56 1.07 -27.09 -2.46
N LEU A 57 1.51 -25.83 -2.35
CA LEU A 57 1.27 -25.03 -1.16
C LEU A 57 -0.18 -24.50 -1.15
N PRO A 58 -0.88 -24.53 0.01
CA PRO A 58 -2.13 -23.83 0.19
C PRO A 58 -2.00 -22.33 -0.10
N MET A 59 -2.94 -21.79 -0.87
CA MET A 59 -3.07 -20.38 -1.18
C MET A 59 -4.45 -19.92 -0.70
N VAL A 60 -4.50 -18.93 0.20
CA VAL A 60 -5.73 -18.47 0.87
C VAL A 60 -6.05 -17.04 0.42
N LEU A 61 -7.28 -16.82 -0.03
CA LEU A 61 -7.80 -15.47 -0.31
C LEU A 61 -8.45 -14.89 0.95
N GLU A 62 -8.10 -13.65 1.28
CA GLU A 62 -8.72 -12.85 2.34
C GLU A 62 -9.19 -11.50 1.78
N THR A 63 -9.49 -11.49 0.48
CA THR A 63 -9.92 -10.32 -0.29
C THR A 63 -11.35 -9.91 0.09
N PRO A 64 -11.69 -8.61 -0.03
CA PRO A 64 -13.01 -8.10 0.32
C PRO A 64 -14.09 -8.67 -0.61
N ILE A 65 -15.23 -9.06 -0.03
CA ILE A 65 -16.40 -9.61 -0.76
C ILE A 65 -17.65 -8.71 -0.67
N ASP A 66 -17.56 -7.57 0.02
CA ASP A 66 -18.67 -6.63 0.14
C ASP A 66 -18.97 -5.96 -1.20
N ARG A 67 -20.21 -6.10 -1.68
CA ARG A 67 -20.74 -5.35 -2.82
C ARG A 67 -21.88 -4.44 -2.40
N LYS A 68 -22.07 -3.34 -3.11
CA LYS A 68 -23.21 -2.44 -2.91
C LYS A 68 -24.45 -3.03 -3.59
N GLY A 69 -25.45 -3.38 -2.79
CA GLY A 69 -26.77 -3.78 -3.27
C GLY A 69 -27.53 -2.60 -3.89
N PRO A 70 -28.67 -2.86 -4.55
CA PRO A 70 -29.51 -1.83 -5.15
C PRO A 70 -29.98 -0.75 -4.15
N ASP A 71 -30.04 -1.09 -2.86
CA ASP A 71 -30.41 -0.19 -1.76
C ASP A 71 -29.21 0.57 -1.15
N GLY A 72 -28.02 0.45 -1.74
CA GLY A 72 -26.78 1.07 -1.26
C GLY A 72 -26.17 0.41 -0.03
N LYS A 73 -26.77 -0.66 0.50
CA LYS A 73 -26.19 -1.42 1.61
C LYS A 73 -25.11 -2.36 1.12
N SER A 74 -24.16 -2.66 2.00
CA SER A 74 -23.16 -3.68 1.72
C SER A 74 -23.77 -5.07 1.92
N VAL A 75 -23.56 -5.95 0.96
CA VAL A 75 -23.92 -7.37 1.03
C VAL A 75 -22.68 -8.18 0.70
N GLU A 76 -22.43 -9.24 1.48
CA GLU A 76 -21.35 -10.18 1.19
C GLU A 76 -21.69 -11.01 -0.06
N ASP A 77 -20.79 -10.99 -1.04
CA ASP A 77 -20.91 -11.79 -2.25
C ASP A 77 -19.73 -12.77 -2.36
N ARG A 78 -19.95 -13.99 -1.88
CA ARG A 78 -18.94 -15.07 -1.92
C ARG A 78 -18.55 -15.48 -3.35
N GLN A 79 -19.34 -15.10 -4.36
CA GLN A 79 -18.98 -15.32 -5.76
C GLN A 79 -17.67 -14.60 -6.12
N VAL A 80 -17.33 -13.52 -5.43
CA VAL A 80 -16.06 -12.80 -5.61
C VAL A 80 -14.87 -13.74 -5.48
N TRP A 81 -14.81 -14.57 -4.44
CA TRP A 81 -13.70 -15.52 -4.27
C TRP A 81 -13.69 -16.59 -5.34
N ALA A 82 -14.85 -17.09 -5.76
CA ALA A 82 -14.91 -18.07 -6.84
C ALA A 82 -14.41 -17.48 -8.18
N ASP A 83 -14.71 -16.21 -8.44
CA ASP A 83 -14.23 -15.50 -9.63
C ASP A 83 -12.72 -15.23 -9.54
N GLU A 84 -12.19 -14.87 -8.36
CA GLU A 84 -10.76 -14.67 -8.15
C GLU A 84 -9.94 -15.97 -8.23
N ILE A 85 -10.48 -17.08 -7.75
CA ILE A 85 -9.86 -18.40 -7.93
C ILE A 85 -9.75 -18.72 -9.42
N LYS A 86 -10.83 -18.54 -10.19
CA LYS A 86 -10.81 -18.74 -11.65
C LYS A 86 -9.84 -17.81 -12.36
N LEU A 87 -9.76 -16.54 -11.90
CA LEU A 87 -8.77 -15.60 -12.41
C LEU A 87 -7.36 -16.14 -12.18
N LEU A 88 -7.00 -16.53 -10.95
CA LEU A 88 -5.67 -17.08 -10.63
C LEU A 88 -5.36 -18.35 -11.43
N GLU A 89 -6.32 -19.26 -11.57
CA GLU A 89 -6.19 -20.47 -12.40
C GLU A 89 -5.92 -20.11 -13.87
N SER A 90 -6.59 -19.09 -14.40
CA SER A 90 -6.38 -18.64 -15.78
C SER A 90 -4.98 -18.08 -16.05
N LEU A 91 -4.27 -17.60 -15.01
CA LEU A 91 -2.92 -17.07 -15.13
C LEU A 91 -1.87 -18.19 -15.25
N ILE A 92 -2.19 -19.43 -14.89
CA ILE A 92 -1.27 -20.56 -14.95
C ILE A 92 -0.93 -20.86 -16.41
N GLY A 93 0.34 -20.71 -16.77
CA GLY A 93 0.82 -20.89 -18.15
C GLY A 93 0.45 -19.76 -19.12
N MET A 94 -0.26 -18.73 -18.67
CA MET A 94 -0.53 -17.55 -19.50
C MET A 94 0.78 -16.79 -19.78
N ASP A 95 0.98 -16.34 -21.01
CA ASP A 95 2.10 -15.47 -21.36
C ASP A 95 1.85 -14.05 -20.81
N ALA A 96 2.72 -13.63 -19.88
CA ALA A 96 2.63 -12.32 -19.23
C ALA A 96 2.95 -11.14 -20.16
N GLU A 97 3.52 -11.41 -21.34
CA GLU A 97 3.81 -10.41 -22.37
C GLU A 97 2.74 -10.38 -23.47
N SER A 98 1.69 -11.21 -23.36
CA SER A 98 0.61 -11.25 -24.36
C SER A 98 -0.34 -10.07 -24.25
N ASP A 99 -0.96 -9.70 -25.39
CA ASP A 99 -2.00 -8.68 -25.43
C ASP A 99 -3.20 -9.01 -24.53
N ALA A 100 -3.52 -10.30 -24.38
CA ALA A 100 -4.59 -10.77 -23.50
C ALA A 100 -4.28 -10.48 -22.02
N PHE A 101 -3.03 -10.76 -21.60
CA PHE A 101 -2.58 -10.43 -20.25
C PHE A 101 -2.60 -8.91 -20.02
N ALA A 102 -2.05 -8.14 -20.96
CA ALA A 102 -2.01 -6.67 -20.86
C ALA A 102 -3.41 -6.05 -20.79
N ALA A 103 -4.37 -6.56 -21.56
CA ALA A 103 -5.76 -6.11 -21.53
C ALA A 103 -6.43 -6.42 -20.18
N LEU A 104 -6.25 -7.63 -19.66
CA LEU A 104 -6.80 -8.06 -18.38
C LEU A 104 -6.19 -7.26 -17.21
N GLU A 105 -4.88 -7.07 -17.21
CA GLU A 105 -4.18 -6.27 -16.21
C GLU A 105 -4.70 -4.82 -16.22
N ARG A 106 -4.86 -4.22 -17.39
CA ARG A 106 -5.40 -2.87 -17.52
C ARG A 106 -6.84 -2.77 -17.01
N GLU A 107 -7.71 -3.71 -17.36
CA GLU A 107 -9.09 -3.73 -16.88
C GLU A 107 -9.15 -3.78 -15.34
N LEU A 108 -8.38 -4.67 -14.72
CA LEU A 108 -8.35 -4.82 -13.27
C LEU A 108 -7.74 -3.57 -12.59
N GLN A 109 -6.69 -3.00 -13.16
CA GLN A 109 -6.10 -1.76 -12.68
C GLN A 109 -7.08 -0.59 -12.75
N ASP A 110 -7.84 -0.45 -13.84
CA ASP A 110 -8.85 0.60 -14.01
C ASP A 110 -9.97 0.44 -12.97
N ARG A 111 -10.45 -0.79 -12.74
CA ARG A 111 -11.47 -1.09 -11.72
C ARG A 111 -11.06 -0.66 -10.31
N GLY A 112 -9.78 -0.80 -9.96
CA GLY A 112 -9.27 -0.43 -8.64
C GLY A 112 -8.81 1.02 -8.50
N ALA A 113 -8.72 1.79 -9.59
CA ALA A 113 -8.03 3.08 -9.63
C ALA A 113 -8.59 4.10 -8.63
N ALA A 114 -9.93 4.20 -8.52
CA ALA A 114 -10.57 5.15 -7.61
C ALA A 114 -10.27 4.85 -6.14
N GLU A 115 -10.29 3.58 -5.73
CA GLU A 115 -9.99 3.20 -4.35
C GLU A 115 -8.49 3.38 -4.05
N ARG A 116 -7.59 3.01 -4.98
CA ARG A 116 -6.15 3.28 -4.83
C ARG A 116 -5.86 4.77 -4.67
N GLN A 117 -6.45 5.62 -5.50
CA GLN A 117 -6.26 7.08 -5.41
C GLN A 117 -6.73 7.62 -4.04
N LYS A 118 -7.92 7.20 -3.60
CA LYS A 118 -8.46 7.60 -2.29
C LYS A 118 -7.56 7.18 -1.13
N ILE A 119 -7.00 5.97 -1.18
CA ILE A 119 -6.08 5.49 -0.14
C ILE A 119 -4.72 6.21 -0.22
N GLN A 120 -4.21 6.48 -1.42
CA GLN A 120 -3.00 7.28 -1.63
C GLN A 120 -3.15 8.67 -1.00
N ASP A 121 -4.25 9.36 -1.28
CA ASP A 121 -4.52 10.69 -0.70
C ASP A 121 -4.52 10.67 0.84
N GLN A 122 -5.03 9.60 1.45
CA GLN A 122 -5.02 9.43 2.91
C GLN A 122 -3.59 9.23 3.44
N VAL A 123 -2.79 8.42 2.75
CA VAL A 123 -1.39 8.17 3.09
C VAL A 123 -0.60 9.48 2.98
N ASP A 124 -0.74 10.21 1.88
CA ASP A 124 -0.03 11.47 1.65
C ASP A 124 -0.36 12.53 2.72
N LYS A 125 -1.65 12.65 3.08
CA LYS A 125 -2.10 13.54 4.17
C LYS A 125 -1.48 13.16 5.51
N LYS A 126 -1.36 11.85 5.81
CA LYS A 126 -0.75 11.37 7.05
C LYS A 126 0.75 11.65 7.07
N THR A 127 1.47 11.30 5.99
CA THR A 127 2.90 11.55 5.84
C THR A 127 3.22 13.04 5.96
N ALA A 128 2.46 13.91 5.29
CA ALA A 128 2.66 15.36 5.38
C ALA A 128 2.45 15.90 6.81
N LYS A 129 1.52 15.32 7.58
CA LYS A 129 1.29 15.69 8.98
C LYS A 129 2.43 15.22 9.88
N GLU A 130 2.97 14.03 9.65
CA GLU A 130 4.10 13.47 10.41
C GLU A 130 5.39 14.24 10.15
N THR A 131 5.70 14.55 8.88
CA THR A 131 6.85 15.40 8.51
C THR A 131 6.77 16.78 9.15
N LYS A 132 5.58 17.41 9.18
CA LYS A 132 5.38 18.70 9.87
C LYS A 132 5.60 18.62 11.39
N LYS A 133 5.27 17.48 12.02
CA LYS A 133 5.51 17.27 13.46
C LYS A 133 6.97 16.97 13.78
N ALA A 134 7.67 16.29 12.88
CA ALA A 134 9.09 15.94 13.03
C ALA A 134 10.04 17.11 12.71
N ALA A 135 9.57 18.16 12.03
CA ALA A 135 10.38 19.34 11.74
C ALA A 135 10.81 20.06 13.04
N PRO A 136 12.10 20.43 13.17
CA PRO A 136 12.58 21.14 14.36
C PRO A 136 11.87 22.48 14.52
N LYS A 137 11.40 22.79 15.74
CA LYS A 137 10.84 24.10 16.07
C LYS A 137 11.93 25.15 15.79
N LYS A 138 11.69 26.05 14.83
CA LYS A 138 12.50 27.27 14.68
C LYS A 138 12.40 28.04 15.99
N THR A 139 13.43 27.95 16.84
CA THR A 139 13.58 28.85 17.97
C THR A 139 13.82 30.25 17.40
N ALA A 140 12.80 31.09 17.46
CA ALA A 140 12.95 32.51 17.17
C ALA A 140 13.92 33.10 18.20
N ALA A 141 15.16 33.34 17.80
CA ALA A 141 16.11 34.11 18.60
C ALA A 141 15.56 35.54 18.73
N LYS A 142 15.06 35.88 19.92
CA LYS A 142 14.67 37.24 20.29
C LYS A 142 15.92 38.14 20.18
N PRO A 143 15.91 39.25 19.42
CA PRO A 143 17.02 40.18 19.44
C PRO A 143 17.08 40.83 20.83
N ARG A 144 18.18 40.60 21.56
CA ARG A 144 18.46 41.30 22.82
C ARG A 144 18.75 42.77 22.48
N GLY A 145 17.77 43.64 22.72
CA GLY A 145 17.95 45.08 22.67
C GLY A 145 19.03 45.53 23.66
N ARG A 146 20.10 46.11 23.14
CA ARG A 146 21.20 46.70 23.89
C ARG A 146 20.73 48.08 24.38
N LYS A 147 20.26 48.19 25.64
CA LYS A 147 20.03 49.48 26.29
C LYS A 147 21.41 50.10 26.59
N LYS A 148 21.75 51.16 25.86
CA LYS A 148 22.87 52.06 26.16
C LYS A 148 22.43 52.92 27.36
N LYS A 149 23.10 52.78 28.50
CA LYS A 149 22.97 53.69 29.64
C LYS A 149 23.88 54.89 29.32
N GLU A 150 23.30 56.07 29.14
CA GLU A 150 24.03 57.33 29.26
C GLU A 150 24.14 57.65 30.75
N GLU A 151 25.36 57.75 31.24
CA GLU A 151 25.68 58.39 32.52
C GLU A 151 25.77 59.89 32.28
N THR A 152 24.92 60.64 32.96
CA THR A 152 25.12 62.06 33.23
C THR A 152 25.44 62.15 34.72
N ASP A 153 26.71 62.36 35.04
CA ASP A 153 27.12 62.84 36.37
C ASP A 153 26.98 64.37 36.37
N ASP A 154 26.18 64.84 37.31
CA ASP A 154 25.94 66.24 37.66
C ASP A 154 26.81 66.56 38.88
N GLU A 155 27.56 67.66 38.80
CA GLU A 155 28.40 68.20 39.87
C GLU A 155 27.55 68.67 41.06
N SER A 156 28.00 68.43 42.30
CA SER A 156 27.71 69.30 43.46
C SER A 156 28.69 69.02 44.62
N ASP A 157 29.47 70.06 44.93
CA ASP A 157 30.25 70.37 46.16
C ASP A 157 31.36 69.42 46.69
#